data_AF-A0A7X1PD08-F1
#
_entry.id   AF-A0A7X1PD08-F1
#
_cell.length_a   1.000
_cell.length_b   1.000
_cell.length_c   1.000
_cell.angle_alpha   90.00
_cell.angle_beta   90.00
_cell.angle_gamma   90.00
#
_symmetry.space_group_name_H-M   'P 1'
#
loop_
_entity.id
_entity.type
_entity.pdbx_description
1 polymer ?
#
loop_
_entity_poly.entity_id
_entity_poly.type
_entity_poly.pdbx_seq_one_letter_code
_entity_poly.pdbx_strand_id
1 'polypeptide(L)'
;MTNGDKPEVQGQLEFPAEARSRTLAARVGAFSLHAKYDSRELTVNARRAFARRFEDQVDPERQLPEAERQRRAEAAKRAYMARLALKSAEARRNKKAEASTGRGRGRPPKRRRRSEPSATAE
;
A
#
# COMPACT_ATOMS: atom_id res chain seq x y z
N MET A 1 -43.50 1.65 -28.30
CA MET A 1 -43.11 2.95 -28.88
C MET A 1 -43.57 3.98 -27.86
N THR A 2 -42.73 4.56 -27.02
CA THR A 2 -41.76 5.65 -27.28
C THR A 2 -40.69 5.63 -26.17
N ASN A 3 -39.39 5.65 -26.52
CA ASN A 3 -38.45 6.77 -26.33
C ASN A 3 -38.72 7.58 -25.05
N GLY A 4 -37.86 7.71 -24.04
CA GLY A 4 -36.40 7.63 -24.02
C GLY A 4 -35.96 8.76 -23.10
N ASP A 5 -35.62 8.47 -21.85
CA ASP A 5 -35.01 9.44 -20.95
C ASP A 5 -33.95 8.73 -20.10
N LYS A 6 -32.73 8.70 -20.66
CA LYS A 6 -31.53 8.42 -19.89
C LYS A 6 -31.10 9.74 -19.26
N PRO A 7 -31.07 9.90 -17.94
CA PRO A 7 -30.42 11.07 -17.36
C PRO A 7 -28.93 11.01 -17.67
N GLU A 8 -28.46 12.03 -18.39
CA GLU A 8 -27.05 12.28 -18.69
C GLU A 8 -26.23 12.32 -17.40
N VAL A 9 -25.30 11.38 -17.28
CA VAL A 9 -24.30 11.39 -16.21
C VAL A 9 -23.17 12.34 -16.62
N GLN A 10 -23.40 13.65 -16.45
CA GLN A 10 -22.33 14.63 -16.53
C GLN A 10 -21.52 14.59 -15.23
N GLY A 11 -20.28 14.13 -15.37
CA GLY A 11 -19.36 13.90 -14.27
C GLY A 11 -18.85 15.18 -13.63
N GLN A 12 -19.15 15.33 -12.35
CA GLN A 12 -18.27 15.97 -11.38
C GLN A 12 -18.29 15.11 -10.12
N LEU A 13 -17.23 14.31 -9.94
CA LEU A 13 -16.93 13.68 -8.65
C LEU A 13 -16.47 14.79 -7.70
N GLU A 14 -17.42 15.58 -7.19
CA GLU A 14 -17.22 16.40 -6.01
C GLU A 14 -17.09 15.44 -4.82
N PHE A 15 -15.86 15.15 -4.43
CA PHE A 15 -15.62 14.45 -3.16
C PHE A 15 -16.07 15.40 -2.03
N PRO A 16 -17.10 15.05 -1.23
CA PRO A 16 -17.71 15.97 -0.29
C PRO A 16 -16.70 16.42 0.77
N ALA A 17 -16.87 17.65 1.28
CA ALA A 17 -16.02 18.26 2.30
C ALA A 17 -15.79 17.34 3.51
N GLU A 18 -16.76 16.50 3.87
CA GLU A 18 -16.66 15.40 4.85
C GLU A 18 -15.44 14.47 4.65
N ALA A 19 -15.08 14.14 3.41
CA ALA A 19 -13.95 13.25 3.13
C ALA A 19 -12.60 13.91 3.46
N ARG A 20 -12.48 15.23 3.23
CA ARG A 20 -11.31 16.02 3.64
C ARG A 20 -11.25 16.15 5.15
N SER A 21 -12.39 16.40 5.80
CA SER A 21 -12.49 16.47 7.27
C SER A 21 -12.09 15.14 7.93
N ARG A 22 -12.53 13.99 7.38
CA ARG A 22 -12.12 12.64 7.83
C ARG A 22 -10.63 12.39 7.66
N THR A 23 -10.06 12.80 6.54
CA THR A 23 -8.62 12.63 6.28
C THR A 23 -7.78 13.46 7.27
N LEU A 24 -8.20 14.70 7.57
CA LEU A 24 -7.51 15.54 8.54
C LEU A 24 -7.63 14.96 9.97
N ALA A 25 -8.82 14.52 10.37
CA ALA A 25 -9.03 13.86 11.66
C ALA A 25 -8.18 12.60 11.82
N ALA A 26 -8.09 11.76 10.77
CA ALA A 26 -7.23 10.58 10.78
C ALA A 26 -5.75 10.93 10.97
N ARG A 27 -5.28 12.02 10.35
CA ARG A 27 -3.90 12.50 10.50
C ARG A 27 -3.63 13.02 11.91
N VAL A 28 -4.56 13.80 12.48
CA VAL A 28 -4.47 14.27 13.89
C VAL A 28 -4.39 13.08 14.83
N GLY A 29 -5.23 12.06 14.65
CA GLY A 29 -5.20 10.83 15.45
C GLY A 29 -3.88 10.07 15.31
N ALA A 30 -3.38 9.90 14.08
CA ALA A 30 -2.12 9.22 13.82
C ALA A 30 -0.92 9.92 14.48
N PHE A 31 -0.80 11.24 14.32
CA PHE A 31 0.28 12.00 14.95
C PHE A 31 0.16 12.01 16.48
N SER A 32 -1.05 12.13 17.02
CA SER A 32 -1.28 12.08 18.46
C SER A 32 -0.92 10.72 19.06
N LEU A 33 -1.19 9.63 18.34
CA LEU A 33 -0.83 8.28 18.76
C LEU A 33 0.70 8.09 18.73
N HIS A 34 1.35 8.47 17.64
CA HIS A 34 2.79 8.32 17.46
C HIS A 34 3.63 9.29 18.29
N ALA A 35 3.05 10.40 18.77
CA ALA A 35 3.70 11.26 19.77
C ALA A 35 3.79 10.59 21.15
N LYS A 36 2.91 9.63 21.45
CA LYS A 36 2.81 8.98 22.77
C LYS A 36 3.49 7.61 22.82
N TYR A 37 3.47 6.87 21.72
CA TYR A 37 3.94 5.48 21.68
C TYR A 37 4.94 5.25 20.55
N ASP A 38 5.94 4.40 20.80
CA ASP A 38 6.78 3.91 19.71
C ASP A 38 5.91 3.05 18.78
N SER A 39 6.07 3.29 17.48
CA SER A 39 5.46 2.48 16.42
C SER A 39 5.76 0.98 16.59
N ARG A 40 6.91 0.63 17.17
CA ARG A 40 7.27 -0.74 17.51
C ARG A 40 6.32 -1.35 18.54
N GLU A 41 6.00 -0.62 19.60
CA GLU A 41 5.13 -1.11 20.68
C GLU A 41 3.70 -1.36 20.18
N LEU A 42 3.16 -0.41 19.41
CA LEU A 42 1.80 -0.49 18.85
C LEU A 42 1.57 -1.74 17.99
N THR A 43 2.63 -2.27 17.38
CA THR A 43 2.55 -3.35 16.40
C THR A 43 3.10 -4.68 16.92
N VAL A 44 3.45 -4.78 18.21
CA VAL A 44 3.97 -6.01 18.82
C VAL A 44 3.01 -7.19 18.62
N ASN A 45 1.73 -7.02 18.93
CA ASN A 45 0.74 -8.09 18.82
C ASN A 45 0.57 -8.57 17.37
N ALA A 46 0.54 -7.64 16.42
CA ALA A 46 0.48 -7.97 15.00
C ALA A 46 1.75 -8.72 14.53
N ARG A 47 2.94 -8.29 14.97
CA ARG A 47 4.20 -8.98 14.65
C ARG A 47 4.24 -10.39 15.23
N ARG A 48 3.75 -10.57 16.45
CA ARG A 48 3.65 -11.90 17.10
C ARG A 48 2.71 -12.81 16.33
N ALA A 49 1.50 -12.34 16.00
CA ALA A 49 0.55 -13.11 15.19
C ALA A 49 1.13 -13.48 13.82
N PHE A 50 1.83 -12.55 13.18
CA PHE A 50 2.52 -12.80 11.91
C PHE A 50 3.64 -13.83 12.03
N ALA A 51 4.38 -13.87 13.14
CA ALA A 51 5.42 -14.89 13.38
C ALA A 51 4.81 -16.27 13.61
N ARG A 52 3.78 -16.36 14.46
CA ARG A 52 3.09 -17.63 14.81
C ARG A 52 2.63 -18.43 13.60
N ARG A 53 2.12 -17.76 12.55
CA ARG A 53 1.68 -18.44 11.33
C ARG A 53 2.77 -19.32 10.69
N PHE A 54 4.04 -18.94 10.84
CA PHE A 54 5.16 -19.69 10.27
C PHE A 54 5.58 -20.83 11.18
N GLU A 55 5.48 -20.66 12.50
CA GLU A 55 5.64 -21.74 13.47
C GLU A 55 4.60 -22.83 13.23
N ASP A 56 3.32 -22.44 13.09
CA ASP A 56 2.23 -23.38 12.82
C ASP A 56 2.35 -24.02 11.41
N GLN A 57 2.99 -23.33 10.45
CA GLN A 57 3.26 -23.89 9.12
C GLN A 57 4.35 -24.97 9.13
N VAL A 58 5.39 -24.80 9.95
CA VAL A 58 6.54 -25.73 10.00
C VAL A 58 6.37 -26.85 11.01
N ASP A 59 5.52 -26.64 12.02
CA ASP A 59 5.25 -27.59 13.09
C ASP A 59 3.80 -27.47 13.60
N PRO A 60 2.79 -27.92 12.82
CA PRO A 60 1.39 -27.84 13.20
C PRO A 60 1.08 -28.57 14.52
N GLU A 61 1.75 -29.72 14.73
CA GLU A 61 1.56 -30.59 15.89
C GLU A 61 2.46 -30.23 17.08
N ARG A 62 3.30 -29.19 16.94
CA ARG A 62 4.20 -28.67 17.98
C ARG A 62 5.19 -29.68 18.56
N GLN A 63 5.61 -30.66 17.77
CA GLN A 63 6.46 -31.77 18.20
C GLN A 63 7.96 -31.44 18.17
N LEU A 64 8.37 -30.39 17.43
CA LEU A 64 9.78 -30.04 17.32
C LEU A 64 10.28 -29.29 18.57
N PRO A 65 11.56 -29.45 18.95
CA PRO A 65 12.19 -28.58 19.93
C PRO A 65 12.07 -27.11 19.52
N GLU A 66 11.88 -26.23 20.50
CA GLU A 66 11.61 -24.80 20.26
C GLU A 66 12.65 -24.13 19.36
N ALA A 67 13.95 -24.40 19.60
CA ALA A 67 15.02 -23.83 18.80
C ALA A 67 14.96 -24.25 17.31
N GLU A 68 14.65 -25.52 17.05
CA GLU A 68 14.55 -26.04 15.68
C GLU A 68 13.30 -25.52 14.98
N ARG A 69 12.18 -25.40 15.71
CA ARG A 69 10.95 -24.78 15.24
C ARG A 69 11.17 -23.32 14.84
N GLN A 70 11.84 -22.53 15.67
CA GLN A 70 12.19 -21.15 15.38
C GLN A 70 13.08 -21.04 14.14
N ARG A 71 14.15 -21.85 14.05
CA ARG A 71 15.04 -21.90 12.89
C ARG A 71 14.26 -22.17 11.60
N ARG A 72 13.33 -23.13 11.62
CA ARG A 72 12.48 -23.47 10.48
C ARG A 72 11.48 -22.36 10.16
N ALA A 73 10.85 -21.77 11.16
CA ALA A 73 9.90 -20.67 11.00
C ALA A 73 10.58 -19.43 10.37
N GLU A 74 11.80 -19.11 10.79
CA GLU A 74 12.62 -18.05 10.19
C GLU A 74 12.93 -18.33 8.72
N ALA A 75 13.33 -19.56 8.38
CA ALA A 75 13.56 -19.97 7.00
C ALA A 75 12.27 -19.84 6.15
N ALA A 76 11.12 -20.30 6.68
CA ALA A 76 9.83 -20.18 6.03
C ALA A 76 9.42 -18.71 5.81
N LYS A 77 9.66 -17.84 6.80
CA LYS A 77 9.46 -16.39 6.69
C LYS A 77 10.32 -15.77 5.59
N ARG A 78 11.61 -16.13 5.52
CA ARG A 78 12.52 -15.65 4.46
C ARG A 78 12.04 -16.09 3.07
N ALA A 79 11.63 -17.34 2.92
CA ALA A 79 11.08 -17.85 1.67
C ALA A 79 9.80 -17.12 1.26
N TYR A 80 8.88 -16.84 2.20
CA TYR A 80 7.68 -16.06 1.93
C TYR A 80 8.00 -14.66 1.42
N MET A 81 8.92 -13.95 2.07
CA MET A 81 9.31 -12.61 1.66
C MET A 81 10.00 -12.61 0.29
N ALA A 82 10.83 -13.61 0.00
CA ALA A 82 11.45 -13.77 -1.31
C ALA A 82 10.42 -13.95 -2.43
N ARG A 83 9.38 -14.77 -2.21
CA ARG A 83 8.27 -14.93 -3.18
C ARG A 83 7.52 -13.61 -3.41
N LEU A 84 7.26 -12.84 -2.35
CA LEU A 84 6.60 -11.54 -2.47
C LEU A 84 7.45 -10.54 -3.27
N ALA A 85 8.76 -10.52 -3.01
CA ALA A 85 9.70 -9.68 -3.75
C ALA A 85 9.78 -10.05 -5.23
N LEU A 86 9.80 -11.35 -5.55
CA LEU A 86 9.77 -11.85 -6.92
C LEU A 86 8.51 -11.37 -7.65
N LYS A 87 7.33 -11.58 -7.05
CA LYS A 87 6.05 -11.13 -7.62
C LYS A 87 6.00 -9.61 -7.82
N SER A 88 6.57 -8.84 -6.89
CA SER A 88 6.70 -7.39 -7.02
C SER A 88 7.62 -6.98 -8.17
N ALA A 89 8.76 -7.67 -8.34
CA ALA A 89 9.68 -7.42 -9.44
C ALA A 89 9.01 -7.73 -10.80
N GLU A 90 8.28 -8.84 -10.91
CA GLU A 90 7.49 -9.18 -12.09
C GLU A 90 6.46 -8.11 -12.43
N ALA A 91 5.64 -7.68 -11.46
CA ALA A 91 4.65 -6.64 -11.68
C ALA A 91 5.28 -5.31 -12.16
N ARG A 92 6.44 -4.94 -11.60
CA ARG A 92 7.19 -3.75 -12.05
C ARG A 92 7.74 -3.91 -13.48
N ARG A 93 8.24 -5.09 -13.84
CA ARG A 93 8.70 -5.39 -15.21
C ARG A 93 7.56 -5.27 -16.22
N ASN A 94 6.41 -5.87 -15.92
CA ASN A 94 5.24 -5.82 -16.80
C ASN A 94 4.76 -4.39 -17.02
N LYS A 95 4.66 -3.60 -15.95
CA LYS A 95 4.29 -2.18 -16.05
C LYS A 95 5.27 -1.36 -16.89
N LYS A 96 6.57 -1.67 -16.83
CA LYS A 96 7.58 -1.02 -17.67
C LYS A 96 7.40 -1.40 -19.15
N ALA A 97 7.15 -2.68 -19.44
CA ALA A 97 6.89 -3.17 -20.79
C ALA A 97 5.60 -2.58 -21.39
N GLU A 98 4.55 -2.44 -20.59
CA GLU A 98 3.30 -1.76 -20.99
C GLU A 98 3.54 -0.27 -21.28
N ALA A 99 4.34 0.40 -20.46
CA ALA A 99 4.70 1.80 -20.68
C ALA A 99 5.54 1.99 -21.95
N SER A 100 6.44 1.06 -22.28
CA SER A 100 7.26 1.13 -23.50
C SER A 100 6.49 0.77 -24.78
N THR A 101 5.40 -0.01 -24.68
CA THR A 101 4.59 -0.44 -25.83
C THR A 101 3.43 0.53 -26.15
N GLY A 102 3.34 1.68 -25.48
CA GLY A 102 2.33 2.71 -25.75
C GLY A 102 0.89 2.33 -25.39
N ARG A 103 0.66 1.09 -24.90
CA ARG A 103 -0.67 0.57 -24.50
C ARG A 103 -1.01 0.83 -23.02
N GLY A 104 -0.27 1.73 -22.37
CA GLY A 104 -0.44 2.04 -20.96
C GLY A 104 -1.74 2.79 -20.70
N ARG A 105 -2.70 2.16 -20.01
CA ARG A 105 -3.91 2.81 -19.49
C ARG A 105 -3.53 4.01 -18.61
N GLY A 106 -3.60 5.21 -19.17
CA GLY A 106 -3.97 6.46 -18.49
C GLY A 106 -3.15 6.88 -17.28
N ARG A 107 -1.81 6.83 -17.28
CA ARG A 107 -1.05 7.66 -16.34
C ARG A 107 -0.82 9.04 -16.96
N PRO A 108 -1.51 10.10 -16.51
CA PRO A 108 -1.27 11.43 -17.06
C PRO A 108 0.20 11.79 -16.83
N PRO A 109 0.88 12.38 -17.83
CA PRO A 109 2.28 12.76 -17.69
C PRO A 109 2.41 13.68 -16.47
N LYS A 110 3.44 13.45 -15.65
CA LYS A 110 3.79 14.37 -14.55
C LYS A 110 3.99 15.74 -15.18
N ARG A 111 3.05 16.68 -14.93
CA ARG A 111 3.21 18.08 -15.32
C ARG A 111 4.55 18.54 -14.77
N ARG A 112 5.53 18.76 -15.66
CA ARG A 112 6.77 19.46 -15.31
C ARG A 112 6.32 20.84 -14.82
N ARG A 113 6.59 21.18 -13.57
CA ARG A 113 6.36 22.53 -13.07
C ARG A 113 7.17 23.46 -13.99
N ARG A 114 6.49 24.32 -14.75
CA ARG A 114 7.16 25.45 -15.42
C ARG A 114 7.76 26.28 -14.29
N SER A 115 9.07 26.43 -14.30
CA SER A 115 9.75 27.48 -13.55
C SER A 115 9.26 28.80 -14.10
N GLU A 116 8.51 29.56 -13.30
CA GLU A 116 8.18 30.95 -13.63
C GLU A 116 9.49 31.76 -13.63
N PRO A 117 9.77 32.57 -14.66
CA PRO A 117 10.87 33.52 -14.60
C PRO A 117 10.51 34.60 -13.59
N SER A 118 11.41 34.85 -12.63
CA SER A 118 11.35 35.94 -11.67
C SER A 118 11.29 37.28 -12.42
N ALA A 119 10.10 37.89 -12.46
CA ALA A 119 9.93 39.24 -12.96
C ALA A 119 10.32 40.24 -11.86
N THR A 120 11.43 40.93 -12.13
CA THR A 120 11.72 42.35 -11.86
C THR A 120 11.64 42.84 -10.42
N ALA A 121 12.85 43.05 -9.88
CA ALA A 121 13.15 44.13 -8.97
C ALA A 121 12.85 45.48 -9.63
N GLU A 122 12.14 46.33 -8.90
CA GLU A 122 12.32 47.79 -8.86
C GLU A 122 11.88 48.28 -7.48
#